data_AF-A0A503T818-F1
#
_entry.id   AF-A0A503T818-F1
#
_cell.length_a   1.000
_cell.length_b   1.000
_cell.length_c   1.000
_cell.angle_alpha   90.00
_cell.angle_beta   90.00
_cell.angle_gamma   90.00
#
_symmetry.space_group_name_H-M   'P 1'
#
loop_
_entity.id
_entity.type
_entity.pdbx_description
1 polymer ?
#
loop_
_entity_poly.entity_id
_entity_poly.type
_entity_poly.pdbx_seq_one_letter_code
_entity_poly.pdbx_strand_id
1 'polypeptide(L)'
;MGIKSVGAMIACLLVSSTWVQAAPRLLSGHGAWGVYSYRADTTRCYVLSVPVSKLPARVDHGENFVTVSRTPVEEQPEAIMGYRLKPGSDINVVIADQRFSMFTQDNRPGFRTPLKIGQ
;
A
#
# COMPACT_ATOMS: atom_id res chain seq x y z
N MET A 1 3.70 -5.76 -70.62
CA MET A 1 3.17 -4.98 -69.49
C MET A 1 2.64 -5.95 -68.46
N GLY A 2 3.27 -6.09 -67.30
CA GLY A 2 2.90 -7.10 -66.30
C GLY A 2 3.79 -7.01 -65.07
N ILE A 3 3.62 -5.96 -64.28
CA ILE A 3 4.27 -5.82 -62.96
C ILE A 3 3.60 -6.81 -62.01
N LYS A 4 4.39 -7.75 -61.49
CA LYS A 4 3.96 -8.70 -60.46
C LYS A 4 4.07 -7.97 -59.11
N SER A 5 2.93 -7.57 -58.55
CA SER A 5 2.84 -6.88 -57.28
C SER A 5 3.33 -7.78 -56.13
N VAL A 6 4.44 -7.39 -55.50
CA VAL A 6 4.91 -7.98 -54.23
C VAL A 6 4.11 -7.31 -53.11
N GLY A 7 3.17 -8.03 -52.52
CA GLY A 7 2.42 -7.57 -51.35
C GLY A 7 3.28 -7.64 -50.09
N ALA A 8 3.69 -6.50 -49.56
CA ALA A 8 4.36 -6.40 -48.27
C ALA A 8 3.29 -6.34 -47.16
N MET A 9 3.07 -7.46 -46.45
CA MET A 9 2.31 -7.45 -45.19
C MET A 9 3.19 -6.88 -44.08
N ILE A 10 2.87 -5.65 -43.64
CA ILE A 10 3.43 -5.05 -42.44
C ILE A 10 2.66 -5.63 -41.25
N ALA A 11 3.25 -6.63 -40.59
CA ALA A 11 2.77 -7.13 -39.30
C ALA A 11 3.11 -6.09 -38.21
N CYS A 12 2.12 -5.31 -37.79
CA CYS A 12 2.25 -4.39 -36.65
C CYS A 12 2.31 -5.20 -35.34
N LEU A 13 3.52 -5.43 -34.82
CA LEU A 13 3.75 -5.98 -33.49
C LEU A 13 3.35 -4.93 -32.44
N LEU A 14 2.20 -5.11 -31.80
CA LEU A 14 1.79 -4.35 -30.63
C LEU A 14 2.71 -4.75 -29.46
N VAL A 15 3.79 -3.98 -29.27
CA VAL A 15 4.61 -4.09 -28.06
C VAL A 15 3.83 -3.45 -26.91
N SER A 16 3.12 -4.27 -26.15
CA SER A 16 2.51 -3.85 -24.89
C SER A 16 3.62 -3.54 -23.89
N SER A 17 3.88 -2.25 -23.65
CA SER A 17 4.72 -1.83 -22.54
C SER A 17 3.98 -2.12 -21.23
N THR A 18 4.37 -3.20 -20.56
CA THR A 18 3.96 -3.42 -19.17
C THR A 18 4.73 -2.43 -18.31
N TRP A 19 4.01 -1.48 -17.70
CA TRP A 19 4.59 -0.61 -16.69
C TRP A 19 4.88 -1.47 -15.46
N VAL A 20 6.09 -1.98 -15.34
CA VAL A 20 6.58 -2.58 -14.09
C VAL A 20 6.67 -1.44 -13.06
N GLN A 21 5.71 -1.38 -12.13
CA GLN A 21 5.87 -0.55 -10.93
C GLN A 21 7.04 -1.10 -10.13
N ALA A 22 8.08 -0.29 -9.96
CA ALA A 22 9.24 -0.65 -9.17
C ALA A 22 8.81 -1.02 -7.74
N ALA A 23 9.26 -2.18 -7.26
CA ALA A 23 8.99 -2.62 -5.90
C ALA A 23 9.57 -1.60 -4.89
N PRO A 24 8.92 -1.41 -3.72
CA PRO A 24 9.43 -0.53 -2.69
C PRO A 24 10.84 -0.93 -2.23
N ARG A 25 11.73 0.04 -2.09
CA ARG A 25 13.10 -0.13 -1.59
C ARG A 25 13.15 0.24 -0.11
N LEU A 26 13.65 -0.66 0.73
CA LEU A 26 14.00 -0.37 2.12
C LEU A 26 15.18 0.61 2.16
N LEU A 27 15.04 1.70 2.91
CA LEU A 27 16.07 2.73 3.10
C LEU A 27 16.78 2.59 4.44
N SER A 28 16.03 2.36 5.52
CA SER A 28 16.57 2.19 6.87
C SER A 28 15.57 1.48 7.79
N GLY A 29 16.04 0.99 8.94
CA GLY A 29 15.21 0.36 9.96
C GLY A 29 15.43 0.99 11.34
N HIS A 30 14.37 1.08 12.14
CA HIS A 30 14.32 1.73 13.45
C HIS A 30 13.38 0.96 14.38
N GLY A 31 13.92 0.05 15.19
CA GLY A 31 13.10 -0.81 16.05
C GLY A 31 12.13 -1.68 15.23
N ALA A 32 10.82 -1.58 15.52
CA ALA A 32 9.77 -2.30 14.80
C ALA A 32 9.33 -1.63 13.48
N TRP A 33 10.05 -0.60 13.01
CA TRP A 33 9.70 0.18 11.82
C TRP A 33 10.78 0.09 10.74
N GLY A 34 10.35 0.03 9.49
CA GLY A 34 11.19 0.22 8.31
C GLY A 34 10.78 1.48 7.54
N VAL A 35 11.75 2.23 7.02
CA VAL A 35 11.54 3.37 6.12
C VAL A 35 11.70 2.86 4.70
N TYR A 36 10.69 3.06 3.86
CA TYR A 36 10.65 2.60 2.47
C TYR A 36 10.48 3.77 1.52
N SER A 37 11.00 3.61 0.30
CA SER A 37 10.73 4.49 -0.82
C SER A 37 10.22 3.72 -2.02
N TYR A 38 9.34 4.33 -2.80
CA TYR A 38 8.96 3.82 -4.11
C TYR A 38 8.90 4.96 -5.12
N ARG A 39 9.02 4.62 -6.40
CA ARG A 39 9.01 5.59 -7.49
C ARG A 39 7.64 5.63 -8.14
N ALA A 40 7.03 6.81 -8.10
CA ALA A 40 5.80 7.14 -8.82
C ALA A 40 6.13 8.28 -9.82
N ASP A 41 5.31 9.32 -9.88
CA ASP A 41 5.62 10.60 -10.52
C ASP A 41 6.87 11.26 -9.90
N THR A 42 6.94 11.21 -8.58
CA THR A 42 8.04 11.64 -7.73
C THR A 42 8.40 10.50 -6.77
N THR A 43 9.57 10.58 -6.13
CA THR A 43 9.93 9.60 -5.10
C THR A 43 9.06 9.81 -3.88
N ARG A 44 8.32 8.78 -3.48
CA ARG A 44 7.47 8.78 -2.29
C ARG A 44 8.12 7.93 -1.21
N CYS A 45 7.99 8.37 0.04
CA CYS A 45 8.50 7.66 1.21
C CYS A 45 7.37 7.37 2.18
N TYR A 46 7.46 6.23 2.85
CA TYR A 46 6.55 5.84 3.93
C TYR A 46 7.30 5.01 4.95
N VAL A 47 6.78 4.99 6.18
CA VAL A 47 7.22 4.02 7.18
C VAL A 47 6.23 2.87 7.25
N LEU A 48 6.73 1.68 7.52
CA LEU A 48 5.92 0.48 7.67
C LEU A 48 6.35 -0.27 8.93
N SER A 49 5.38 -0.81 9.64
CA SER A 49 5.57 -1.76 10.73
C SER A 49 4.75 -3.02 10.49
N VAL A 50 5.26 -4.12 11.02
CA VAL A 50 4.57 -5.42 11.09
C VAL A 50 4.26 -5.74 12.56
N PRO A 51 3.20 -6.52 12.84
CA PRO A 51 2.88 -6.93 14.20
C PRO A 51 4.05 -7.62 14.89
N VAL A 52 4.47 -7.09 16.04
CA VAL A 52 5.46 -7.74 16.92
C VAL A 52 4.87 -8.93 17.68
N SER A 53 3.53 -8.99 17.79
CA SER A 53 2.78 -10.11 18.35
C SER A 53 1.41 -10.23 17.66
N LYS A 54 0.87 -11.44 17.58
CA LYS A 54 -0.44 -11.74 16.99
C LYS A 54 -1.21 -12.66 17.95
N LEU A 55 -2.30 -12.16 18.55
CA LEU A 55 -3.07 -12.87 19.59
C LEU A 55 -4.58 -12.87 19.29
N PRO A 56 -5.32 -13.96 19.59
CA PRO A 56 -4.83 -15.21 20.17
C PRO A 56 -4.01 -16.04 19.17
N ALA A 57 -3.06 -16.86 19.63
CA ALA A 57 -2.12 -17.58 18.77
C ALA A 57 -2.77 -18.69 17.90
N ARG A 58 -4.02 -19.08 18.19
CA ARG A 58 -4.72 -20.19 17.52
C ARG A 58 -5.54 -19.79 16.29
N VAL A 59 -5.44 -18.54 15.85
CA VAL A 59 -6.16 -18.06 14.65
C VAL A 59 -5.16 -17.58 13.62
N ASP A 60 -5.54 -17.71 12.35
CA ASP A 60 -4.82 -17.08 11.27
C ASP A 60 -5.16 -15.58 11.26
N HIS A 61 -4.14 -14.77 11.52
CA HIS A 61 -4.25 -13.31 11.54
C HIS A 61 -3.98 -12.69 10.16
N GLY A 62 -3.52 -13.48 9.19
CA GLY A 62 -2.97 -12.99 7.94
C GLY A 62 -1.73 -12.12 8.12
N GLU A 63 -1.31 -11.54 7.01
CA GLU A 63 -0.23 -10.55 6.96
C GLU A 63 -0.80 -9.15 7.09
N ASN A 64 -0.66 -8.58 8.28
CA ASN A 64 -1.14 -7.24 8.60
C ASN A 64 0.03 -6.27 8.65
N PHE A 65 -0.21 -5.03 8.23
CA PHE A 65 0.80 -3.98 8.20
C PHE A 65 0.19 -2.69 8.70
N VAL A 66 1.00 -1.86 9.35
CA VAL A 66 0.67 -0.45 9.60
C VAL A 66 1.64 0.38 8.78
N THR A 67 1.11 1.32 8.01
CA THR A 67 1.91 2.27 7.26
C THR A 67 1.60 3.67 7.73
N VAL A 68 2.60 4.55 7.63
CA VAL A 68 2.38 5.99 7.73
C VAL A 68 3.10 6.62 6.54
N SER A 69 2.31 7.17 5.65
CA SER A 69 2.80 8.03 4.57
C SER A 69 2.62 9.50 4.97
N ARG A 70 3.25 10.40 4.22
CA ARG A 70 3.14 11.83 4.48
C ARG A 70 2.89 12.56 3.17
N THR A 71 1.87 13.41 3.16
CA THR A 71 1.69 14.45 2.15
C THR A 71 2.46 15.69 2.58
N PRO A 72 2.60 16.73 1.74
CA PRO A 72 3.26 17.97 2.17
C PRO A 72 2.67 18.61 3.44
N VAL A 73 1.43 18.28 3.82
CA VAL A 73 0.68 18.95 4.90
C VAL A 73 0.21 18.01 6.03
N GLU A 74 0.20 16.69 5.82
CA GLU A 74 -0.34 15.75 6.82
C GLU A 74 0.30 14.35 6.76
N GLU A 75 0.32 13.69 7.91
CA GLU A 75 0.53 12.25 8.02
C GLU A 75 -0.76 11.49 7.69
N GLN A 76 -0.61 10.42 6.92
CA GLN A 76 -1.68 9.53 6.49
C GLN A 76 -1.36 8.11 6.95
N PRO A 77 -1.80 7.72 8.14
CA PRO A 77 -1.69 6.36 8.61
C PRO A 77 -2.73 5.45 7.95
N GLU A 78 -2.34 4.22 7.68
CA GLU A 78 -3.21 3.16 7.19
C GLU A 78 -2.90 1.87 7.93
N ALA A 79 -3.92 1.04 8.16
CA ALA A 79 -3.72 -0.35 8.51
C ALA A 79 -4.16 -1.20 7.32
N ILE A 80 -3.36 -2.19 6.97
CA ILE A 80 -3.59 -3.09 5.84
C ILE A 80 -3.79 -4.47 6.44
N MET A 81 -4.96 -5.04 6.22
CA MET A 81 -5.32 -6.32 6.83
C MET A 81 -5.15 -7.45 5.81
N GLY A 82 -4.52 -8.54 6.24
CA GLY A 82 -4.27 -9.75 5.43
C GLY A 82 -5.51 -10.61 5.20
N TYR A 83 -6.68 -10.14 5.65
CA TYR A 83 -7.95 -10.85 5.60
C TYR A 83 -9.09 -9.89 5.25
N ARG A 84 -10.21 -10.48 4.79
CA ARG A 84 -11.40 -9.71 4.46
C ARG A 84 -12.06 -9.16 5.72
N LEU A 85 -12.30 -7.85 5.73
CA LEU A 85 -13.04 -7.20 6.79
C LEU A 85 -14.54 -7.40 6.63
N LYS A 86 -15.25 -7.51 7.75
CA LYS A 86 -16.71 -7.64 7.74
C LYS A 86 -17.33 -6.32 7.29
N PRO A 87 -18.20 -6.30 6.26
CA PRO A 87 -18.89 -5.09 5.86
C PRO A 87 -19.65 -4.45 7.03
N GLY A 88 -19.51 -3.13 7.19
CA GLY A 88 -20.16 -2.37 8.26
C GLY A 88 -19.58 -2.59 9.67
N SER A 89 -18.42 -3.24 9.82
CA SER A 89 -17.74 -3.30 11.11
C SER A 89 -17.07 -1.97 11.47
N ASP A 90 -17.23 -1.53 12.71
CA ASP A 90 -16.43 -0.45 13.26
C ASP A 90 -15.03 -0.95 13.63
N ILE A 91 -14.02 -0.30 13.07
CA ILE A 91 -12.62 -0.57 13.40
C ILE A 91 -12.15 0.52 14.34
N ASN A 92 -11.78 0.10 15.55
CA ASN A 92 -11.20 0.98 16.57
C ASN A 92 -9.72 0.67 16.69
N VAL A 93 -8.89 1.68 16.41
CA VAL A 93 -7.45 1.61 16.66
C VAL A 93 -7.16 2.35 17.94
N VAL A 94 -6.37 1.70 18.80
CA VAL A 94 -5.91 2.29 20.06
C VAL A 94 -4.41 2.53 19.95
N ILE A 95 -4.00 3.77 20.15
CA ILE A 95 -2.58 4.16 20.20
C ILE A 95 -2.38 4.87 21.54
N ALA A 96 -1.52 4.30 22.39
CA ALA A 96 -1.41 4.71 23.78
C ALA A 96 -2.79 4.71 24.47
N ASP A 97 -3.28 5.87 24.90
CA ASP A 97 -4.57 6.09 25.54
C ASP A 97 -5.66 6.63 24.60
N GLN A 98 -5.32 6.90 23.33
CA GLN A 98 -6.22 7.49 22.36
C GLN A 98 -6.90 6.42 21.49
N ARG A 99 -8.18 6.63 21.18
CA ARG A 99 -8.99 5.76 20.32
C ARG A 99 -9.35 6.48 19.03
N PHE A 100 -9.19 5.78 17.91
CA PHE A 100 -9.49 6.30 16.58
C PHE A 100 -10.44 5.37 15.85
N SER A 101 -11.45 5.95 15.21
CA SER A 101 -12.35 5.21 14.33
C SER A 101 -11.80 5.24 12.91
N MET A 102 -11.66 4.06 12.31
CA MET A 102 -11.28 3.90 10.91
C MET A 102 -12.52 3.64 10.04
N PHE A 103 -12.46 4.09 8.79
CA PHE A 103 -13.35 3.64 7.73
C PHE A 103 -12.64 2.57 6.91
N THR A 104 -13.39 1.62 6.35
CA THR A 104 -12.83 0.55 5.51
C THR A 104 -13.02 0.85 4.04
N GLN A 105 -11.94 0.82 3.27
CA GLN A 105 -12.00 0.65 1.82
C GLN A 105 -11.37 -0.71 1.50
N ASP A 106 -12.19 -1.67 1.08
CA ASP A 106 -11.79 -3.08 0.93
C ASP A 106 -11.15 -3.64 2.23
N ASN A 107 -9.93 -4.17 2.15
CA ASN A 107 -9.16 -4.68 3.28
C ASN A 107 -8.19 -3.63 3.87
N ARG A 108 -8.34 -2.36 3.48
CA ARG A 108 -7.51 -1.25 3.92
C ARG A 108 -8.34 -0.26 4.72
N PRO A 109 -8.36 -0.40 6.05
CA PRO A 109 -8.89 0.64 6.90
C PRO A 109 -7.99 1.88 6.86
N GLY A 110 -8.61 3.05 6.72
CA GLY A 110 -8.00 4.38 6.84
C GLY A 110 -8.64 5.17 7.98
N PHE A 111 -7.92 6.14 8.54
CA PHE A 111 -8.45 6.97 9.64
C PHE A 111 -9.40 8.03 9.10
N ARG A 112 -10.57 8.22 9.75
CA ARG A 112 -11.53 9.26 9.33
C ARG A 112 -11.02 10.68 9.55
N THR A 113 -10.12 10.85 10.50
CA THR A 113 -9.48 12.13 10.84
C THR A 113 -7.98 11.96 10.83
N PRO A 114 -7.20 12.97 10.40
CA PRO A 114 -5.74 12.91 10.44
C PRO A 114 -5.26 12.58 11.85
N LEU A 115 -4.43 11.55 11.96
CA LEU A 115 -3.81 11.14 13.22
C LEU A 115 -2.61 12.04 13.50
N LYS A 116 -2.65 12.78 14.60
CA LYS A 116 -1.47 13.48 15.09
C LYS A 116 -0.70 12.55 16.03
N ILE A 117 0.36 11.91 15.53
CA ILE A 117 1.23 11.07 16.36
C ILE A 117 2.21 11.97 17.13
N GLY A 118 2.19 11.93 18.46
CA GLY A 118 3.14 12.65 19.32
C GLY A 118 2.73 14.06 19.71
N GLN A 119 1.43 14.35 19.76
CA GLN A 119 0.88 15.48 20.52
C GLN A 119 0.39 14.99 21.88
#